data_AF-A0AA86YNK5-F1
#
_entry.id   AF-A0AA86YNK5-F1
#
_cell.length_a   1.000
_cell.length_b   1.000
_cell.length_c   1.000
_cell.angle_alpha   90.00
_cell.angle_beta   90.00
_cell.angle_gamma   90.00
#
_symmetry.space_group_name_H-M   'P 1'
#
loop_
_entity.id
_entity.type
_entity.pdbx_description
1 polymer ?
#
loop_
_entity_poly.entity_id
_entity_poly.type
_entity_poly.pdbx_seq_one_letter_code
_entity_poly.pdbx_strand_id
1 'polypeptide(L)'
;MAIGYFLRVGDKTTCGSQILTGDNTFIFHGRSAARQGVLVTCGKHSGTYNILGGVSNVWGNGRMMAGTLDSFSSCPCKARLINSITDCYSKEDEPMSRAYNPVATQAPIQQTISQPSNHYAPPIIANNSNKIKIDARHLIDCADELCEKHLYYPDIKNAFQSQVEAFAYLIVDQVESGQKSYEQGSA
;
A
#
# COMPACT_ATOMS: atom_id res chain seq x y z
N MET A 1 -17.25 -18.82 -4.44
CA MET A 1 -16.27 -17.86 -4.94
C MET A 1 -16.98 -16.55 -5.22
N ALA A 2 -16.54 -15.47 -4.58
CA ALA A 2 -17.06 -14.12 -4.83
C ALA A 2 -16.01 -13.30 -5.60
N ILE A 3 -16.43 -12.65 -6.67
CA ILE A 3 -15.57 -11.75 -7.47
C ILE A 3 -15.75 -10.32 -6.93
N GLY A 4 -14.65 -9.73 -6.50
CA GLY A 4 -14.55 -8.32 -6.11
C GLY A 4 -13.77 -7.51 -7.12
N TYR A 5 -13.83 -6.19 -7.00
CA TYR A 5 -13.10 -5.26 -7.86
C TYR A 5 -12.23 -4.34 -7.04
N PHE A 6 -11.03 -4.04 -7.55
CA PHE A 6 -10.14 -3.07 -6.94
C PHE A 6 -10.68 -1.65 -7.11
N LEU A 7 -10.28 -0.80 -6.18
CA LEU A 7 -10.74 0.58 -6.09
C LEU A 7 -9.58 1.54 -6.23
N ARG A 8 -9.88 2.76 -6.67
CA ARG A 8 -8.88 3.81 -6.92
C ARG A 8 -9.34 5.17 -6.42
N VAL A 9 -8.38 6.09 -6.36
CA VAL A 9 -8.68 7.51 -6.17
C VAL A 9 -9.67 7.99 -7.22
N GLY A 10 -10.71 8.64 -6.75
CA GLY A 10 -11.80 9.13 -7.57
C GLY A 10 -12.97 8.16 -7.74
N ASP A 11 -12.88 6.93 -7.25
CA ASP A 11 -14.01 6.01 -7.26
C ASP A 11 -15.11 6.49 -6.31
N LYS A 12 -16.36 6.23 -6.71
CA LYS A 12 -17.54 6.70 -5.99
C LYS A 12 -17.99 5.69 -4.95
N THR A 13 -18.79 6.14 -3.99
CA THR A 13 -19.47 5.27 -3.03
C THR A 13 -20.98 5.39 -3.16
N THR A 14 -21.72 4.44 -2.60
CA THR A 14 -23.19 4.43 -2.62
C THR A 14 -23.82 5.60 -1.88
N CYS A 15 -23.10 6.29 -1.00
CA CYS A 15 -23.56 7.52 -0.36
C CYS A 15 -23.26 8.78 -1.17
N GLY A 16 -22.78 8.63 -2.42
CA GLY A 16 -22.43 9.74 -3.31
C GLY A 16 -21.06 10.35 -3.00
N SER A 17 -20.23 9.67 -2.23
CA SER A 17 -18.91 10.16 -1.87
C SER A 17 -17.81 9.68 -2.81
N GLN A 18 -16.59 10.16 -2.59
CA GLN A 18 -15.46 9.85 -3.44
C GLN A 18 -14.20 9.56 -2.63
N ILE A 19 -13.38 8.64 -3.12
CA ILE A 19 -12.05 8.36 -2.57
C ILE A 19 -11.11 9.50 -2.94
N LEU A 20 -10.53 10.15 -1.92
CA LEU A 20 -9.68 11.34 -2.08
C LEU A 20 -8.21 10.98 -2.23
N THR A 21 -7.74 10.02 -1.44
CA THR A 21 -6.32 9.67 -1.37
C THR A 21 -6.12 8.19 -1.66
N GLY A 22 -4.95 7.88 -2.18
CA GLY A 22 -4.57 6.53 -2.58
C GLY A 22 -3.09 6.28 -2.32
N ASP A 23 -2.67 5.07 -2.63
CA ASP A 23 -1.28 4.67 -2.58
C ASP A 23 -0.65 4.84 -3.97
N ASN A 24 0.41 5.66 -4.07
CA ASN A 24 1.10 5.88 -5.34
C ASN A 24 2.02 4.70 -5.72
N THR A 25 2.22 3.73 -4.83
CA THR A 25 2.96 2.50 -5.11
C THR A 25 2.22 1.63 -6.12
N PHE A 26 0.88 1.69 -6.11
CA PHE A 26 0.04 0.94 -7.03
C PHE A 26 -0.81 1.89 -7.86
N ILE A 27 -0.55 1.92 -9.16
CA ILE A 27 -1.26 2.77 -10.11
C ILE A 27 -2.12 1.90 -11.01
N PHE A 28 -3.42 2.15 -11.00
CA PHE A 28 -4.37 1.53 -11.91
C PHE A 28 -4.87 2.57 -12.91
N HIS A 29 -4.69 2.32 -14.21
CA HIS A 29 -4.92 3.26 -15.32
C HIS A 29 -4.61 4.74 -14.98
N GLY A 30 -3.38 5.00 -14.50
CA GLY A 30 -2.91 6.36 -14.21
C GLY A 30 -3.45 7.01 -12.93
N ARG A 31 -4.17 6.26 -12.08
CA ARG A 31 -4.63 6.73 -10.77
C ARG A 31 -4.19 5.81 -9.64
N SER A 32 -3.83 6.42 -8.52
CA SER A 32 -3.41 5.71 -7.31
C SER A 32 -4.51 4.78 -6.81
N ALA A 33 -4.12 3.59 -6.40
CA ALA A 33 -5.02 2.60 -5.83
C ALA A 33 -5.55 3.04 -4.46
N ALA A 34 -6.79 2.70 -4.16
CA ALA A 34 -7.35 2.92 -2.85
C ALA A 34 -6.87 1.80 -1.90
N ARG A 35 -6.51 2.17 -0.67
CA ARG A 35 -6.10 1.22 0.38
C ARG A 35 -6.91 1.44 1.65
N GLN A 36 -6.89 0.48 2.56
CA GLN A 36 -7.46 0.67 3.88
C GLN A 36 -6.83 1.88 4.58
N GLY A 37 -7.66 2.69 5.24
CA GLY A 37 -7.24 3.87 5.97
C GLY A 37 -7.08 5.15 5.14
N VAL A 38 -7.30 5.12 3.82
CA VAL A 38 -7.33 6.36 3.01
C VAL A 38 -8.61 7.14 3.24
N LEU A 39 -8.51 8.42 2.91
CA LEU A 39 -9.57 9.41 3.13
C LEU A 39 -10.63 9.31 2.03
N VAL A 40 -11.88 9.35 2.46
CA VAL A 40 -13.07 9.42 1.62
C VAL A 40 -13.99 10.50 2.16
N THR A 41 -14.69 11.19 1.28
CA THR A 41 -15.77 12.10 1.71
C THR A 41 -17.01 11.29 2.08
N CYS A 42 -18.06 11.95 2.57
CA CYS A 42 -19.41 11.41 2.55
C CYS A 42 -20.32 12.40 1.79
N GLY A 43 -21.19 11.90 0.91
CA GLY A 43 -22.15 12.76 0.19
C GLY A 43 -23.34 13.18 1.05
N LYS A 44 -23.54 12.53 2.21
CA LYS A 44 -24.67 12.79 3.12
C LYS A 44 -24.27 13.46 4.43
N HIS A 45 -23.04 13.27 4.87
CA HIS A 45 -22.54 13.81 6.14
C HIS A 45 -21.27 14.62 5.88
N SER A 46 -21.17 15.78 6.52
CA SER A 46 -19.95 16.58 6.50
C SER A 46 -18.81 15.86 7.23
N GLY A 47 -17.59 16.12 6.79
CA GLY A 47 -16.37 15.52 7.35
C GLY A 47 -15.68 14.52 6.43
N THR A 48 -14.50 14.09 6.86
CA THR A 48 -13.68 13.12 6.15
C THR A 48 -13.70 11.80 6.91
N TYR A 49 -13.91 10.72 6.18
CA TYR A 49 -14.04 9.37 6.69
C TYR A 49 -12.93 8.50 6.10
N ASN A 50 -12.74 7.30 6.63
CA ASN A 50 -11.69 6.41 6.18
C ASN A 50 -12.28 5.15 5.55
N ILE A 51 -11.56 4.51 4.63
CA ILE A 51 -11.90 3.16 4.18
C ILE A 51 -11.52 2.16 5.26
N LEU A 52 -12.47 1.32 5.65
CA LEU A 52 -12.30 0.20 6.57
C LEU A 52 -12.32 -1.11 5.78
N GLY A 53 -11.44 -2.03 6.15
CA GLY A 53 -11.31 -3.33 5.49
C GLY A 53 -10.63 -3.26 4.12
N GLY A 54 -10.34 -4.43 3.56
CA GLY A 54 -9.60 -4.57 2.32
C GLY A 54 -9.47 -6.02 1.89
N VAL A 55 -8.86 -6.19 0.72
CA VAL A 55 -8.55 -7.51 0.15
C VAL A 55 -7.52 -8.18 1.05
N SER A 56 -7.78 -9.44 1.41
CA SER A 56 -6.99 -10.25 2.34
C SER A 56 -5.60 -10.60 1.82
N ASN A 57 -5.36 -10.44 0.52
CA ASN A 57 -4.01 -10.44 -0.04
C ASN A 57 -3.33 -9.13 0.35
N VAL A 58 -2.57 -9.21 1.43
CA VAL A 58 -1.70 -8.14 1.91
C VAL A 58 -0.62 -7.90 0.86
N TRP A 59 -0.73 -6.81 0.09
CA TRP A 59 0.29 -6.38 -0.85
C TRP A 59 1.07 -5.20 -0.28
N GLY A 60 2.38 -5.36 -0.09
CA GLY A 60 3.31 -4.32 0.34
C GLY A 60 3.04 -3.76 1.75
N ASN A 61 4.03 -3.82 2.63
CA ASN A 61 4.04 -3.13 3.94
C ASN A 61 2.86 -3.41 4.89
N GLY A 62 2.18 -4.56 4.76
CA GLY A 62 1.11 -4.93 5.70
C GLY A 62 -0.22 -4.21 5.47
N ARG A 63 -0.41 -3.50 4.35
CA ARG A 63 -1.61 -2.69 4.09
C ARG A 63 -2.51 -3.37 3.07
N MET A 64 -3.79 -3.46 3.40
CA MET A 64 -4.79 -4.11 2.56
C MET A 64 -5.32 -3.14 1.51
N MET A 65 -5.38 -3.57 0.26
CA MET A 65 -5.97 -2.79 -0.83
C MET A 65 -7.49 -2.73 -0.67
N ALA A 66 -8.10 -1.61 -1.03
CA ALA A 66 -9.54 -1.47 -0.92
C ALA A 66 -10.23 -2.22 -2.07
N GLY A 67 -11.26 -2.99 -1.73
CA GLY A 67 -12.03 -3.79 -2.68
C GLY A 67 -13.53 -3.69 -2.45
N THR A 68 -14.32 -3.92 -3.49
CA THR A 68 -15.79 -3.75 -3.43
C THR A 68 -16.51 -4.75 -2.51
N LEU A 69 -15.90 -5.89 -2.19
CA LEU A 69 -16.50 -6.90 -1.32
C LEU A 69 -16.24 -6.65 0.16
N ASP A 70 -15.04 -6.18 0.49
CA ASP A 70 -14.49 -6.23 1.86
C ASP A 70 -14.18 -4.86 2.44
N SER A 71 -14.34 -3.81 1.64
CA SER A 71 -14.12 -2.46 2.07
C SER A 71 -15.43 -1.70 2.19
N PHE A 72 -15.48 -0.84 3.21
CA PHE A 72 -16.62 0.02 3.49
C PHE A 72 -16.11 1.37 3.99
N SER A 73 -16.85 2.44 3.74
CA SER A 73 -16.54 3.73 4.34
C SER A 73 -16.90 3.72 5.84
N SER A 74 -16.04 4.33 6.67
CA SER A 74 -16.29 4.57 8.10
C SER A 74 -17.37 5.63 8.35
N CYS A 75 -17.96 6.21 7.30
CA CYS A 75 -19.09 7.10 7.43
C CYS A 75 -20.29 6.40 8.08
N PRO A 76 -21.18 7.13 8.76
CA PRO A 76 -22.38 6.55 9.39
C PRO A 76 -23.31 5.87 8.37
N CYS A 77 -23.18 6.15 7.07
CA CYS A 77 -23.90 5.44 6.02
C CYS A 77 -23.42 3.99 5.79
N LYS A 78 -22.24 3.62 6.30
CA LYS A 78 -21.53 2.36 5.98
C LYS A 78 -21.51 2.11 4.46
N ALA A 79 -21.17 3.15 3.70
CA ALA A 79 -21.31 3.13 2.26
C ALA A 79 -20.38 2.10 1.62
N ARG A 80 -20.92 1.35 0.66
CA ARG A 80 -20.14 0.46 -0.22
C ARG A 80 -19.45 1.29 -1.29
N LEU A 81 -18.31 0.80 -1.74
CA LEU A 81 -17.52 1.46 -2.79
C LEU A 81 -17.91 0.88 -4.15
N ILE A 82 -17.91 1.74 -5.16
CA ILE A 82 -18.32 1.44 -6.54
C ILE A 82 -17.05 1.52 -7.39
N ASN A 83 -16.65 0.39 -7.98
CA ASN A 83 -15.49 0.33 -8.85
C ASN A 83 -15.75 1.09 -10.15
N SER A 84 -14.77 1.90 -10.56
CA SER A 84 -14.75 2.48 -11.91
C SER A 84 -13.96 1.63 -12.91
N ILE A 85 -13.25 0.60 -12.44
CA ILE A 85 -12.38 -0.28 -13.23
C ILE A 85 -12.86 -1.71 -13.19
N THR A 86 -12.42 -2.48 -14.18
CA THR A 86 -12.72 -3.91 -14.32
C THR A 86 -11.65 -4.82 -13.70
N ASP A 87 -10.60 -4.27 -13.09
CA ASP A 87 -9.60 -5.06 -12.36
C ASP A 87 -10.24 -5.77 -11.17
N CYS A 88 -10.30 -7.10 -11.26
CA CYS A 88 -11.01 -7.94 -10.31
C CYS A 88 -10.07 -8.81 -9.47
N TYR A 89 -10.57 -9.27 -8.33
CA TYR A 89 -9.95 -10.28 -7.49
C TYR A 89 -11.01 -11.32 -7.10
N SER A 90 -10.57 -12.56 -6.95
CA SER A 90 -11.44 -13.63 -6.45
C SER A 90 -11.20 -13.83 -4.96
N LYS A 91 -12.27 -13.92 -4.18
CA LYS A 91 -12.23 -14.44 -2.82
C LYS A 91 -12.87 -15.82 -2.80
N GLU A 92 -12.12 -16.76 -2.25
CA GLU A 92 -12.62 -18.05 -1.83
C GLU A 92 -13.49 -17.84 -0.58
N ASP A 93 -14.60 -18.57 -0.48
CA ASP A 93 -15.50 -18.51 0.67
C ASP A 93 -14.85 -19.17 1.89
N GLU A 94 -13.81 -18.54 2.42
CA GLU A 94 -13.22 -18.94 3.69
C GLU A 94 -14.19 -18.54 4.82
N PRO A 95 -14.60 -19.47 5.70
CA PRO A 95 -15.50 -19.17 6.79
C PRO A 95 -14.89 -18.08 7.68
N MET A 96 -15.60 -16.95 7.75
CA MET A 96 -15.31 -15.75 8.51
C MET A 96 -14.79 -16.06 9.92
N SER A 97 -13.48 -16.18 10.07
CA SER A 97 -12.82 -16.46 11.34
C SER A 97 -11.45 -15.79 11.42
N ARG A 98 -11.41 -14.49 11.10
CA ARG A 98 -10.48 -13.59 11.78
C ARG A 98 -11.27 -12.41 12.30
N ALA A 99 -11.77 -12.60 13.51
CA ALA A 99 -12.21 -11.52 14.37
C ALA A 99 -11.18 -10.39 14.27
N TYR A 100 -11.65 -9.26 13.75
CA TYR A 100 -10.99 -7.98 13.84
C TYR A 100 -10.79 -7.74 15.35
N ASN A 101 -9.60 -8.00 15.88
CA ASN A 101 -9.23 -7.48 17.17
C ASN A 101 -9.01 -5.98 16.94
N PRO A 102 -9.90 -5.08 17.43
CA PRO A 102 -9.50 -3.70 17.52
C PRO A 102 -8.30 -3.69 18.46
N VAL A 103 -7.13 -3.26 17.98
CA VAL A 103 -6.07 -2.83 18.90
C VAL A 103 -6.71 -1.74 19.73
N ALA A 104 -6.97 -2.08 20.99
CA ALA A 104 -7.62 -1.22 21.95
C ALA A 104 -6.88 0.12 21.98
N THR A 105 -7.65 1.18 21.83
CA THR A 105 -7.29 2.54 22.20
C THR A 105 -6.76 2.48 23.64
N GLN A 106 -5.45 2.57 23.83
CA GLN A 106 -4.92 2.84 25.15
C GLN A 106 -5.22 4.29 25.47
N ALA A 107 -5.93 4.48 26.58
CA ALA A 107 -6.25 5.76 27.19
C ALA A 107 -4.96 6.53 27.56
N PRO A 108 -5.03 7.88 27.65
CA PRO A 108 -3.87 8.71 27.88
C PRO A 108 -3.43 8.60 29.34
N ILE A 109 -2.22 8.09 29.57
CA ILE A 109 -1.54 8.24 30.86
C ILE A 109 -0.94 9.64 30.92
N GLN A 110 -1.52 10.47 31.78
CA GLN A 110 -0.94 11.73 32.22
C GLN A 110 0.41 11.46 32.88
N GLN A 111 1.47 12.02 32.31
CA GLN A 111 2.66 12.37 33.07
C GLN A 111 3.07 13.80 32.74
N THR A 112 3.21 14.56 33.80
CA THR A 112 3.21 16.01 33.88
C THR A 112 4.64 16.55 33.69
N ILE A 113 4.71 17.81 33.24
CA ILE A 113 5.71 18.85 33.55
C ILE A 113 6.84 19.11 32.50
N SER A 114 6.73 20.32 31.93
CA SER A 114 7.79 21.29 31.52
C SER A 114 8.39 21.26 30.10
N GLN A 115 7.91 22.19 29.26
CA GLN A 115 8.77 23.01 28.37
C GLN A 115 9.53 24.05 29.23
N PRO A 116 10.63 24.72 28.78
CA PRO A 116 11.06 25.00 27.38
C PRO A 116 12.56 24.71 27.10
N SER A 117 13.03 24.58 25.86
CA SER A 117 13.66 25.70 25.13
C SER A 117 14.18 25.24 23.76
N ASN A 118 14.07 26.14 22.78
CA ASN A 118 14.71 26.10 21.46
C ASN A 118 16.17 25.65 21.50
N HIS A 119 16.56 24.65 20.70
CA HIS A 119 17.89 24.55 20.11
C HIS A 119 17.80 23.88 18.73
N TYR A 120 18.25 24.62 17.71
CA TYR A 120 18.47 24.17 16.33
C TYR A 120 19.58 23.09 16.28
N ALA A 121 19.35 21.99 15.55
CA ALA A 121 20.42 21.16 14.96
C ALA A 121 19.87 20.32 13.76
N PRO A 122 20.38 20.49 12.53
CA PRO A 122 20.24 19.51 11.43
C PRO A 122 21.50 18.62 11.32
N PRO A 123 21.55 17.60 10.44
CA PRO A 123 20.62 16.49 10.20
C PRO A 123 21.28 15.13 10.55
N ILE A 124 20.49 14.09 10.87
CA ILE A 124 21.01 12.72 11.05
C ILE A 124 21.14 12.06 9.67
N ILE A 125 22.35 12.04 9.11
CA ILE A 125 22.69 11.27 7.91
C ILE A 125 22.80 9.79 8.32
N ALA A 126 21.68 9.09 8.37
CA ALA A 126 21.66 7.62 8.45
C ALA A 126 20.30 7.11 7.96
N ASN A 127 20.21 6.72 6.67
CA ASN A 127 19.55 5.47 6.23
C ASN A 127 19.35 5.29 4.71
N ASN A 128 19.98 6.09 3.84
CA ASN A 128 19.82 5.92 2.39
C ASN A 128 20.21 4.51 1.90
N SER A 129 21.26 3.91 2.48
CA SER A 129 21.71 2.54 2.17
C SER A 129 20.71 1.45 2.59
N ASN A 130 19.96 1.66 3.68
CA ASN A 130 18.92 0.72 4.09
C ASN A 130 17.67 0.89 3.24
N LYS A 131 17.35 2.11 2.81
CA LYS A 131 16.21 2.36 1.91
C LYS A 131 16.42 1.74 0.53
N ILE A 132 17.61 1.88 -0.07
CA ILE A 132 17.89 1.29 -1.39
C ILE A 132 17.86 -0.25 -1.34
N LYS A 133 18.30 -0.86 -0.24
CA LYS A 133 18.22 -2.32 -0.04
C LYS A 133 16.77 -2.81 0.06
N ILE A 134 15.92 -2.06 0.75
CA ILE A 134 14.49 -2.38 0.86
C ILE A 134 13.84 -2.29 -0.52
N ASP A 135 14.13 -1.23 -1.29
CA ASP A 135 13.57 -1.03 -2.63
C ASP A 135 14.06 -2.10 -3.62
N ALA A 136 15.36 -2.44 -3.59
CA ALA A 136 15.93 -3.52 -4.39
C ALA A 136 15.29 -4.87 -4.09
N ARG A 137 14.97 -5.15 -2.81
CA ARG A 137 14.29 -6.39 -2.42
C ARG A 137 12.84 -6.41 -2.93
N HIS A 138 12.14 -5.29 -2.83
CA HIS A 138 10.79 -5.14 -3.39
C HIS A 138 10.76 -5.37 -4.92
N LEU A 139 11.79 -4.93 -5.65
CA LEU A 139 11.92 -5.18 -7.09
C LEU A 139 12.06 -6.69 -7.40
N ILE A 140 12.88 -7.40 -6.61
CA ILE A 140 13.08 -8.84 -6.76
C ILE A 140 11.77 -9.60 -6.47
N ASP A 141 11.05 -9.22 -5.41
CA ASP A 141 9.76 -9.83 -5.06
C ASP A 141 8.72 -9.63 -6.18
N CYS A 142 8.67 -8.43 -6.78
CA CYS A 142 7.82 -8.16 -7.95
C CYS A 142 8.21 -9.01 -9.17
N ALA A 143 9.51 -9.24 -9.40
CA ALA A 143 9.97 -10.06 -10.51
C ALA A 143 9.64 -11.54 -10.33
N ASP A 144 9.69 -12.05 -9.10
CA ASP A 144 9.25 -13.40 -8.76
C ASP A 144 7.74 -13.58 -9.00
N GLU A 145 6.93 -12.61 -8.56
CA GLU A 145 5.48 -12.62 -8.79
C GLU A 145 5.13 -12.60 -10.29
N LEU A 146 5.84 -11.81 -11.10
CA LEU A 146 5.66 -11.78 -12.55
C LEU A 146 6.07 -13.09 -13.21
N CYS A 147 7.16 -13.71 -12.75
CA CYS A 147 7.60 -15.01 -13.27
C CYS A 147 6.56 -16.08 -13.01
N GLU A 148 6.01 -16.16 -11.81
CA GLU A 148 5.02 -17.16 -11.45
C GLU A 148 3.70 -17.00 -12.21
N LYS A 149 3.28 -15.76 -12.48
CA LYS A 149 1.99 -15.48 -13.12
C LYS A 149 2.02 -15.47 -14.65
N HIS A 150 3.14 -15.08 -15.25
CA HIS A 150 3.17 -14.73 -16.67
C HIS A 150 4.23 -15.47 -17.49
N LEU A 151 5.24 -16.07 -16.85
CA LEU A 151 6.22 -16.88 -17.55
C LEU A 151 5.88 -18.36 -17.36
N TYR A 152 5.71 -19.07 -18.48
CA TYR A 152 5.40 -20.50 -18.42
C TYR A 152 6.65 -21.39 -18.44
N TYR A 153 7.73 -20.92 -19.09
CA TYR A 153 8.94 -21.70 -19.30
C TYR A 153 9.98 -21.45 -18.20
N PRO A 154 10.50 -22.49 -17.54
CA PRO A 154 11.41 -22.37 -16.40
C PRO A 154 12.75 -21.71 -16.77
N ASP A 155 13.28 -21.97 -17.96
CA ASP A 155 14.54 -21.36 -18.40
C ASP A 155 14.42 -19.84 -18.56
N ILE A 156 13.25 -19.37 -19.01
CA ILE A 156 12.95 -17.95 -19.17
C ILE A 156 12.72 -17.30 -17.80
N LYS A 157 12.05 -18.00 -16.86
CA LYS A 157 11.90 -17.54 -15.48
C LYS A 157 13.25 -17.32 -14.81
N ASN A 158 14.12 -18.33 -14.85
CA ASN A 158 15.44 -18.28 -14.21
C ASN A 158 16.32 -17.20 -14.83
N ALA A 159 16.31 -17.06 -16.16
CA ALA A 159 17.09 -16.03 -16.85
C ALA A 159 16.60 -14.61 -16.53
N PHE A 160 15.28 -14.41 -16.43
CA PHE A 160 14.70 -13.12 -16.08
C PHE A 160 14.98 -12.75 -14.62
N GLN A 161 14.75 -13.68 -13.68
CA GLN A 161 15.03 -13.47 -12.25
C GLN A 161 16.50 -13.13 -12.02
N SER A 162 17.42 -13.89 -12.64
CA SER A 162 18.85 -13.65 -12.50
C SER A 162 19.26 -12.27 -13.01
N GLN A 163 18.66 -11.79 -14.11
CA GLN A 163 18.94 -10.45 -14.63
C GLN A 163 18.41 -9.35 -13.71
N VAL A 164 17.19 -9.49 -13.18
CA VAL A 164 16.60 -8.49 -12.28
C VAL A 164 17.35 -8.46 -10.95
N GLU A 165 17.72 -9.62 -10.41
CA GLU A 165 18.49 -9.72 -9.18
C GLU A 165 19.88 -9.09 -9.33
N ALA A 166 20.60 -9.41 -10.42
CA ALA A 166 21.90 -8.81 -10.70
C ALA A 166 21.82 -7.29 -10.84
N PHE A 167 20.78 -6.78 -11.50
CA PHE A 167 20.55 -5.34 -11.66
C PHE A 167 20.24 -4.67 -10.31
N ALA A 168 19.38 -5.28 -9.48
CA ALA A 168 19.01 -4.77 -8.17
C ALA A 168 20.23 -4.68 -7.24
N TYR A 169 21.09 -5.71 -7.19
CA TYR A 169 22.31 -5.68 -6.38
C TYR A 169 23.33 -4.66 -6.89
N LEU A 170 23.44 -4.48 -8.21
CA LEU A 170 24.35 -3.50 -8.80
C LEU A 170 23.94 -2.05 -8.46
N ILE A 171 22.64 -1.76 -8.37
CA ILE A 171 22.15 -0.45 -7.91
C ILE A 171 22.49 -0.24 -6.44
N VAL A 172 22.27 -1.24 -5.60
CA VAL A 172 22.60 -1.18 -4.17
C VAL A 172 24.10 -0.91 -3.99
N ASP A 173 24.97 -1.65 -4.68
CA ASP A 173 26.42 -1.48 -4.62
C ASP A 173 26.86 -0.07 -5.07
N GLN A 174 26.27 0.48 -6.13
CA GLN A 174 26.57 1.84 -6.59
C GLN A 174 26.13 2.93 -5.61
N VAL A 175 25.01 2.71 -4.90
CA VAL A 175 24.54 3.65 -3.86
C VAL A 175 25.34 3.50 -2.57
N GLU A 176 25.75 2.29 -2.20
CA GLU A 176 26.57 2.03 -1.01
C GLU A 176 28.02 2.48 -1.17
N SER A 177 28.60 2.34 -2.36
CA SER A 177 29.93 2.85 -2.71
C SER A 177 29.96 4.37 -2.90
N GLY A 178 28.81 5.05 -2.86
CA GLY A 178 28.69 6.50 -3.03
C GLY A 178 28.86 6.97 -4.47
N GLN A 179 28.91 6.06 -5.45
CA GLN A 179 28.98 6.39 -6.88
C GLN A 179 27.67 6.99 -7.41
N LYS A 180 26.53 6.65 -6.80
CA LYS A 180 25.22 7.21 -7.10
C LYS A 180 24.47 7.63 -5.83
N SER A 181 23.66 8.68 -5.92
CA SER A 181 22.75 9.03 -4.83
C SER A 181 21.56 8.05 -4.78
N TYR A 182 20.90 7.95 -3.63
CA TYR A 182 19.67 7.16 -3.49
C TYR A 182 18.62 7.56 -4.54
N GLU A 183 18.40 8.86 -4.75
CA GLU A 183 17.40 9.36 -5.71
C GLU A 183 17.73 8.97 -7.16
N GLN A 184 19.02 8.86 -7.50
CA GLN A 184 19.47 8.39 -8.81
C GLN A 184 19.39 6.87 -8.96
N GLY A 185 19.48 6.12 -7.86
CA GLY A 185 19.33 4.67 -7.86
C GLY A 185 17.86 4.20 -7.81
N SER A 186 16.97 5.02 -7.24
CA SER A 186 15.54 4.71 -7.10
C SER A 186 14.66 5.27 -8.23
N ALA A 187 15.24 6.02 -9.18
CA ALA A 187 14.55 6.61 -10.34
C ALA A 187 14.47 5.62 -11.51
#